data_AF-A0A7S3KHF7-F1
#
_entry.id   AF-A0A7S3KHF7-F1
#
_cell.length_a   1.000
_cell.length_b   1.000
_cell.length_c   1.000
_cell.angle_alpha   90.00
_cell.angle_beta   90.00
_cell.angle_gamma   90.00
#
_symmetry.space_group_name_H-M   'P 1'
#
loop_
_entity.id
_entity.type
_entity.pdbx_description
1 polymer ?
#
loop_
_entity_poly.entity_id
_entity_poly.type
_entity_poly.pdbx_seq_one_letter_code
_entity_poly.pdbx_strand_id
1 'polypeptide(L)'
;EKTGFEETREFQIIYNSIVGGRYQVVEYLGAAAFSKAIRCYDLHTNEEVCMKIIENNKDYFDQSIDEIKLLRYIKSNCDDCDSKNILRMIDYFYHKEHLFIVTELLKDNLYEFYKYNREQEESLYFTIGRLQKVTKQILTAL
;
A
#
# COMPACT_ATOMS: atom_id res chain seq x y z
N GLU A 1 -22.76 -24.71 -15.94
CA GLU A 1 -21.75 -23.82 -16.53
C GLU A 1 -21.19 -22.94 -15.42
N LYS A 2 -19.92 -23.10 -15.04
CA LYS A 2 -19.26 -22.13 -14.15
C LYS A 2 -18.71 -21.05 -15.07
N THR A 3 -19.47 -19.97 -15.23
CA THR A 3 -18.98 -18.78 -15.89
C THR A 3 -17.79 -18.30 -15.07
N GLY A 4 -16.65 -17.98 -15.68
CA GLY A 4 -15.42 -17.60 -14.97
C GLY A 4 -15.50 -16.26 -14.21
N PHE A 5 -16.71 -15.78 -13.91
CA PHE A 5 -16.99 -14.54 -13.20
C PHE A 5 -17.01 -14.83 -11.69
N GLU A 6 -16.44 -13.94 -10.90
CA GLU A 6 -16.58 -14.02 -9.44
C GLU A 6 -18.05 -13.73 -9.05
N GLU A 7 -18.60 -14.51 -8.12
CA GLU A 7 -19.97 -14.34 -7.64
C GLU A 7 -20.17 -13.01 -6.89
N THR A 8 -19.07 -12.41 -6.41
CA THR A 8 -19.06 -11.12 -5.70
C THR A 8 -18.20 -10.10 -6.44
N ARG A 9 -18.67 -8.85 -6.53
CA ARG A 9 -17.88 -7.72 -7.05
C ARG A 9 -16.68 -7.34 -6.17
N GLU A 10 -16.61 -7.89 -4.97
CA GLU A 10 -15.52 -7.69 -4.03
C GLU A 10 -14.54 -8.86 -4.07
N PHE A 11 -13.26 -8.53 -4.12
CA PHE A 11 -12.21 -9.51 -3.96
C PHE A 11 -12.21 -10.10 -2.55
N GLN A 12 -12.28 -11.42 -2.46
CA GLN A 12 -12.26 -12.14 -1.20
C GLN A 12 -10.81 -12.29 -0.69
N ILE A 13 -10.52 -11.68 0.46
CA ILE A 13 -9.21 -11.76 1.11
C ILE A 13 -9.15 -13.02 1.97
N ILE A 14 -8.41 -14.03 1.51
CA ILE A 14 -8.25 -15.32 2.20
C ILE A 14 -6.80 -15.44 2.69
N TYR A 15 -6.61 -15.52 4.01
CA TYR A 15 -5.29 -15.72 4.60
C TYR A 15 -4.60 -16.98 4.06
N ASN A 16 -3.30 -16.88 3.81
CA ASN A 16 -2.44 -17.90 3.19
C ASN A 16 -2.77 -18.26 1.74
N SER A 17 -3.77 -17.64 1.12
CA SER A 17 -4.00 -17.81 -0.32
C SER A 17 -2.93 -17.08 -1.14
N ILE A 18 -2.71 -17.53 -2.39
CA ILE A 18 -1.73 -16.94 -3.30
C ILE A 18 -2.45 -16.12 -4.37
N VAL A 19 -2.13 -14.83 -4.45
CA VAL A 19 -2.63 -13.89 -5.45
C VAL A 19 -1.60 -13.74 -6.57
N GLY A 20 -2.08 -13.79 -7.82
CA GLY A 20 -1.22 -13.65 -9.01
C GLY A 20 -0.12 -14.71 -9.13
N GLY A 21 -0.25 -15.84 -8.43
CA GLY A 21 0.76 -16.91 -8.41
C GLY A 21 2.05 -16.56 -7.67
N ARG A 22 2.12 -15.42 -6.97
CA ARG A 22 3.36 -14.88 -6.38
C ARG A 22 3.22 -14.39 -4.95
N TYR A 23 2.09 -13.76 -4.62
CA TYR A 23 1.96 -13.03 -3.35
C TYR A 23 1.06 -13.82 -2.40
N GLN A 24 1.63 -14.34 -1.31
CA GLN A 24 0.87 -15.03 -0.26
C GLN A 24 0.26 -14.01 0.70
N VAL A 25 -1.06 -14.06 0.90
CA VAL A 25 -1.78 -13.15 1.80
C VAL A 25 -1.44 -13.47 3.26
N VAL A 26 -0.97 -12.47 4.01
CA VAL A 26 -0.58 -12.63 5.42
C VAL A 26 -1.57 -11.95 6.35
N GLU A 27 -1.91 -10.69 6.10
CA GLU A 27 -2.66 -9.86 7.04
C GLU A 27 -3.48 -8.79 6.32
N TYR A 28 -4.63 -8.41 6.88
CA TYR A 28 -5.37 -7.24 6.45
C TYR A 28 -4.86 -5.99 7.16
N LEU A 29 -4.47 -4.96 6.40
CA LEU A 29 -3.89 -3.73 6.96
C LEU A 29 -4.92 -2.62 7.15
N GLY A 30 -5.90 -2.52 6.25
CA GLY A 30 -6.92 -1.47 6.34
C GLY A 30 -7.69 -1.26 5.03
N ALA A 31 -8.66 -0.36 5.09
CA ALA A 31 -9.40 0.12 3.92
C ALA A 31 -9.23 1.62 3.76
N ALA A 32 -9.14 2.06 2.52
CA ALA A 32 -9.40 3.42 2.10
C ALA A 32 -10.75 3.47 1.36
N ALA A 33 -11.16 4.66 0.93
CA ALA A 33 -12.50 4.88 0.35
C ALA A 33 -12.82 4.06 -0.92
N PHE A 34 -11.81 3.54 -1.63
CA PHE A 34 -11.97 2.83 -2.91
C PHE A 34 -10.98 1.66 -3.09
N SER A 35 -10.34 1.24 -1.99
CA SER A 35 -9.35 0.15 -2.02
C SER A 35 -9.16 -0.47 -0.65
N LYS A 36 -8.78 -1.74 -0.63
CA LYS A 36 -8.34 -2.47 0.57
C LYS A 36 -6.82 -2.67 0.51
N ALA A 37 -6.14 -2.59 1.63
CA ALA A 37 -4.70 -2.85 1.74
C ALA A 37 -4.46 -4.12 2.56
N ILE A 38 -3.59 -4.99 2.06
CA ILE A 38 -3.18 -6.22 2.71
C ILE A 38 -1.67 -6.34 2.73
N ARG A 39 -1.14 -7.02 3.75
CA ARG A 39 0.24 -7.46 3.82
C ARG A 39 0.34 -8.81 3.12
N CYS A 40 1.30 -8.91 2.22
CA CYS A 40 1.61 -10.15 1.52
C CYS A 40 3.09 -10.49 1.68
N TYR A 41 3.41 -11.78 1.58
CA TYR A 41 4.77 -12.26 1.41
C TYR A 41 5.02 -12.55 -0.07
N ASP A 42 6.01 -11.89 -0.66
CA ASP A 42 6.41 -12.11 -2.05
C ASP A 42 7.28 -13.37 -2.15
N LEU A 43 6.72 -14.43 -2.75
CA LEU A 43 7.38 -15.73 -2.86
C LEU A 43 8.60 -15.72 -3.80
N HIS A 44 8.76 -14.69 -4.63
CA HIS A 44 9.91 -14.57 -5.52
C HIS A 44 11.10 -13.89 -4.84
N THR A 45 10.85 -12.85 -4.05
CA THR A 45 11.92 -12.06 -3.40
C THR A 45 12.16 -12.44 -1.95
N ASN A 46 11.24 -13.18 -1.32
CA ASN A 46 11.23 -13.47 0.12
C ASN A 46 11.13 -12.21 0.99
N GLU A 47 10.38 -11.20 0.53
CA GLU A 47 10.15 -9.95 1.26
C GLU A 47 8.66 -9.72 1.52
N GLU A 48 8.34 -8.97 2.57
CA GLU A 48 6.98 -8.51 2.83
C GLU A 48 6.65 -7.26 2.02
N VAL A 49 5.45 -7.22 1.47
CA VAL A 49 4.95 -6.14 0.63
C VAL A 49 3.56 -5.70 1.07
N CYS A 50 3.22 -4.46 0.78
CA CYS A 50 1.85 -3.99 0.85
C CYS A 50 1.20 -4.16 -0.52
N MET A 51 0.01 -4.77 -0.56
CA MET A 51 -0.78 -4.93 -1.76
C MET A 51 -2.11 -4.20 -1.59
N LYS A 52 -2.31 -3.19 -2.44
CA LYS A 52 -3.54 -2.42 -2.56
C LYS A 52 -4.43 -3.06 -3.60
N ILE A 53 -5.63 -3.46 -3.18
CA ILE A 53 -6.67 -4.08 -4.01
C ILE A 53 -7.69 -3.01 -4.35
N ILE A 54 -7.76 -2.64 -5.63
CA ILE A 54 -8.71 -1.63 -6.11
C ILE A 54 -10.08 -2.28 -6.29
N GLU A 55 -11.11 -1.62 -5.78
CA GLU A 55 -12.49 -2.08 -5.98
C GLU A 55 -12.84 -2.16 -7.47
N ASN A 56 -13.65 -3.15 -7.87
CA ASN A 56 -14.03 -3.36 -9.27
C ASN A 56 -15.09 -2.32 -9.70
N ASN A 57 -14.62 -1.10 -9.90
CA ASN A 57 -15.36 0.05 -10.39
C ASN A 57 -14.48 0.80 -11.40
N LYS A 58 -15.05 1.17 -12.54
CA LYS A 58 -14.34 1.82 -13.63
C LYS A 58 -13.66 3.14 -13.20
N ASP A 59 -14.34 3.97 -12.43
CA ASP A 59 -13.79 5.27 -12.01
C ASP A 59 -12.59 5.08 -11.06
N TYR A 60 -12.65 4.07 -10.19
CA TYR A 60 -11.56 3.74 -9.28
C TYR A 60 -10.39 3.10 -10.01
N PHE A 61 -10.66 2.28 -11.01
CA PHE A 61 -9.65 1.75 -11.92
C PHE A 61 -8.93 2.87 -12.66
N ASP A 62 -9.67 3.78 -13.31
CA ASP A 62 -9.10 4.88 -14.10
C ASP A 62 -8.24 5.81 -13.21
N GLN A 63 -8.70 6.16 -12.00
CA GLN A 63 -7.90 6.91 -11.03
C GLN A 63 -6.63 6.15 -10.59
N SER A 64 -6.74 4.84 -10.38
CA SER A 64 -5.59 4.01 -9.98
C SER A 64 -4.56 3.88 -11.10
N ILE A 65 -4.97 3.96 -12.37
CA ILE A 65 -4.05 4.02 -13.51
C ILE A 65 -3.23 5.33 -13.47
N ASP A 66 -3.83 6.45 -13.08
CA ASP A 66 -3.09 7.70 -12.93
C ASP A 66 -2.12 7.67 -11.74
N GLU A 67 -2.50 7.03 -10.63
CA GLU A 67 -1.59 6.73 -9.50
C GLU A 67 -0.37 5.91 -9.97
N ILE A 68 -0.60 4.83 -10.73
CA ILE A 68 0.47 4.00 -11.30
C ILE A 68 1.37 4.81 -12.23
N LYS A 69 0.80 5.63 -13.13
CA LYS A 69 1.60 6.48 -14.03
C LYS A 69 2.49 7.43 -13.25
N LEU A 70 1.96 8.07 -12.21
CA LEU A 70 2.73 8.99 -11.37
C LEU A 70 3.86 8.27 -10.64
N LEU A 71 3.58 7.14 -9.99
CA LEU A 71 4.60 6.35 -9.27
C LEU A 71 5.68 5.83 -10.22
N ARG A 72 5.31 5.41 -11.43
CA ARG A 72 6.27 5.00 -12.48
C ARG A 72 7.11 6.18 -12.98
N TYR A 73 6.49 7.34 -13.17
CA TYR A 73 7.20 8.54 -13.59
C TYR A 73 8.24 8.93 -12.54
N ILE A 74 7.86 8.97 -11.25
CA ILE A 74 8.80 9.27 -10.16
C ILE A 74 9.93 8.25 -10.14
N LYS A 75 9.62 6.95 -10.16
CA LYS A 75 10.64 5.88 -10.16
C LYS A 75 11.61 5.98 -11.34
N SER A 76 11.17 6.46 -12.49
CA SER A 76 12.03 6.60 -13.68
C SER A 76 12.88 7.88 -13.67
N ASN A 77 12.51 8.88 -12.87
CA ASN A 77 13.17 10.20 -12.82
C ASN A 77 13.84 10.49 -11.48
N CYS A 78 13.84 9.53 -10.55
CA CYS A 78 14.41 9.66 -9.23
C CYS A 78 15.51 8.61 -9.07
N ASP A 79 16.77 9.06 -9.09
CA ASP A 79 17.93 8.17 -8.94
C ASP A 79 17.95 7.47 -7.57
N ASP A 80 17.35 8.09 -6.54
CA ASP A 80 17.25 7.56 -5.18
C ASP A 80 15.93 8.00 -4.51
N CYS A 81 14.85 7.22 -4.72
CA CYS A 81 13.54 7.46 -4.12
C CYS A 81 13.55 7.43 -2.58
N ASP A 82 14.40 6.59 -1.99
CA ASP A 82 14.47 6.41 -0.54
C ASP A 82 15.03 7.69 0.09
N SER A 83 16.04 8.34 -0.54
CA SER A 83 16.54 9.65 -0.11
C SER A 83 15.49 10.77 -0.19
N LYS A 84 14.47 10.60 -1.02
CA LYS A 84 13.37 11.55 -1.22
C LYS A 84 12.16 11.23 -0.35
N ASN A 85 12.18 10.17 0.46
CA ASN A 85 11.06 9.71 1.28
C ASN A 85 9.79 9.46 0.45
N ILE A 86 9.94 8.93 -0.77
CA ILE A 86 8.82 8.62 -1.65
C ILE A 86 8.56 7.11 -1.64
N LEU A 87 7.29 6.73 -1.50
CA LEU A 87 6.84 5.34 -1.55
C LEU A 87 7.30 4.64 -2.82
N ARG A 88 7.94 3.48 -2.66
CA ARG A 88 8.39 2.64 -3.76
C ARG A 88 7.28 1.70 -4.24
N MET A 89 6.86 1.90 -5.49
CA MET A 89 6.06 0.92 -6.21
C MET A 89 6.95 -0.24 -6.72
N ILE A 90 6.56 -1.46 -6.38
CA ILE A 90 7.24 -2.70 -6.76
C ILE A 90 6.64 -3.25 -8.04
N ASP A 91 5.31 -3.38 -8.10
CA ASP A 91 4.61 -4.04 -9.20
C ASP A 91 3.15 -3.54 -9.29
N TYR A 92 2.48 -3.84 -10.40
CA TYR A 92 1.03 -3.72 -10.52
C TYR A 92 0.51 -4.74 -11.52
N PHE A 93 -0.66 -5.31 -11.26
CA PHE A 93 -1.24 -6.34 -12.14
C PHE A 93 -2.74 -6.41 -12.01
N TYR A 94 -3.39 -7.02 -13.01
CA TYR A 94 -4.82 -7.27 -13.00
C TYR A 94 -5.08 -8.75 -12.72
N HIS A 95 -5.94 -9.05 -11.76
CA HIS A 95 -6.28 -10.42 -11.39
C HIS A 95 -7.74 -10.50 -10.95
N LYS A 96 -8.50 -11.46 -11.49
CA LYS A 96 -9.91 -11.68 -11.17
C LYS A 96 -10.74 -10.39 -11.13
N GLU A 97 -10.65 -9.61 -12.19
CA GLU A 97 -11.39 -8.35 -12.35
C GLU A 97 -10.95 -7.17 -11.45
N HIS A 98 -9.93 -7.35 -10.61
CA HIS A 98 -9.39 -6.31 -9.74
C HIS A 98 -7.98 -5.88 -10.20
N LEU A 99 -7.73 -4.57 -10.09
CA LEU A 99 -6.38 -4.02 -10.22
C LEU A 99 -5.68 -4.09 -8.86
N PHE A 100 -4.43 -4.52 -8.87
CA PHE A 100 -3.56 -4.61 -7.70
C PHE A 100 -2.36 -3.69 -7.90
N ILE A 101 -2.01 -2.94 -6.87
CA ILE A 101 -0.78 -2.15 -6.80
C ILE A 101 0.05 -2.70 -5.65
N VAL A 102 1.30 -3.07 -5.91
CA VAL A 102 2.22 -3.62 -4.93
C VAL A 102 3.29 -2.58 -4.61
N THR A 103 3.44 -2.27 -3.34
CA THR A 103 4.43 -1.32 -2.83
C THR A 103 5.27 -1.98 -1.76
N GLU A 104 6.36 -1.33 -1.37
CA GLU A 104 7.01 -1.66 -0.10
C GLU A 104 6.02 -1.61 1.07
N LEU A 105 6.23 -2.47 2.05
CA LEU A 105 5.47 -2.44 3.30
C LEU A 105 6.07 -1.37 4.22
N LEU A 106 5.29 -0.33 4.51
CA LEU A 106 5.62 0.68 5.52
C LEU A 106 4.95 0.34 6.86
N LYS A 107 5.37 1.06 7.90
CA LYS A 107 4.75 1.00 9.24
C LYS A 107 3.51 1.89 9.30
N ASP A 108 2.93 2.00 10.50
CA ASP A 108 1.79 2.85 10.79
C ASP A 108 1.98 4.27 10.25
N ASN A 109 0.88 4.84 9.76
CA ASN A 109 0.84 6.25 9.42
C ASN A 109 0.99 7.12 10.69
N LEU A 110 1.38 8.38 10.52
CA LEU A 110 1.64 9.29 11.64
C LEU A 110 0.42 9.51 12.56
N TYR A 111 -0.80 9.39 12.04
CA TYR A 111 -2.02 9.54 12.82
C TYR A 111 -2.24 8.36 13.76
N GLU A 112 -2.20 7.13 13.25
CA GLU A 112 -2.34 5.93 14.07
C GLU A 112 -1.20 5.80 15.07
N PHE A 113 0.02 6.12 14.65
CA PHE A 113 1.17 6.13 15.55
C PHE A 113 1.02 7.18 16.66
N TYR A 114 0.53 8.39 16.35
CA TYR A 114 0.23 9.40 17.37
C TYR A 114 -0.84 8.93 18.35
N LYS A 115 -1.93 8.37 17.84
CA LYS A 115 -3.05 7.89 18.65
C LYS A 115 -2.59 6.80 19.62
N TYR A 116 -1.85 5.81 19.12
CA TYR A 116 -1.26 4.75 19.94
C TYR A 116 -0.40 5.33 21.08
N ASN A 117 0.56 6.21 20.77
CA ASN A 117 1.43 6.80 21.79
C ASN A 117 0.65 7.63 22.81
N ARG A 118 -0.41 8.33 22.39
CA ARG A 118 -1.21 9.14 23.30
C ARG A 118 -2.02 8.29 24.30
N GLU A 119 -2.39 7.09 23.91
CA GLU A 119 -3.13 6.14 24.75
C GLU A 119 -2.21 5.32 25.66
N GLN A 120 -0.99 5.02 25.21
CA GLN A 120 -0.08 4.08 25.89
C GLN A 120 1.07 4.73 26.66
N GLU A 121 1.50 5.95 26.30
CA GLU A 121 2.65 6.61 26.92
C GLU A 121 2.23 7.71 27.91
N GLU A 122 2.88 7.75 29.08
CA GLU A 122 2.71 8.84 30.05
C GLU A 122 3.29 10.18 29.54
N SER A 123 4.26 10.12 28.61
CA SER A 123 4.95 11.28 28.05
C SER A 123 4.65 11.47 26.57
N LEU A 124 4.71 12.71 26.08
CA LEU A 124 4.47 13.00 24.66
C LEU A 124 5.59 12.46 23.77
N TYR A 125 5.28 11.46 22.93
CA TYR A 125 6.22 10.99 21.91
C TYR A 125 6.64 12.12 20.95
N PHE A 126 5.68 12.89 20.41
CA PHE A 126 5.96 13.94 19.43
C PHE A 126 6.47 15.23 20.08
N THR A 127 7.74 15.22 20.48
CA THR A 127 8.44 16.43 20.90
C THR A 127 8.72 17.35 19.71
N ILE A 128 8.99 18.64 19.96
CA ILE A 128 9.36 19.60 18.92
C ILE A 128 10.54 19.09 18.07
N GLY A 129 11.55 18.47 18.68
CA GLY A 129 12.69 17.92 17.94
C GLY A 129 12.32 16.75 17.01
N ARG A 130 11.36 15.90 17.40
CA ARG A 130 10.83 14.83 16.53
C ARG A 130 9.95 15.39 15.42
N LEU A 131 9.10 16.37 15.73
CA LEU A 131 8.29 17.07 14.73
C LEU A 131 9.18 17.74 13.66
N GLN A 132 10.24 18.44 14.07
CA GLN A 132 11.21 19.03 13.14
C GLN A 132 11.84 18.00 12.18
N LYS A 133 12.16 16.80 12.66
CA LYS A 133 12.68 15.71 11.82
C LYS A 133 11.65 15.23 10.80
N VAL A 134 10.42 14.99 11.24
CA VAL A 134 9.31 14.58 10.36
C VAL A 134 9.03 15.67 9.32
N THR A 135 8.95 16.93 9.73
CA THR A 135 8.76 18.07 8.82
C THR A 135 9.87 18.13 7.78
N LYS A 136 11.14 17.93 8.17
CA LYS A 136 12.26 17.92 7.22
C LYS A 136 12.11 16.80 6.18
N GLN A 137 11.70 15.60 6.58
CA GLN A 137 11.48 14.49 5.65
C GLN A 137 10.33 14.78 4.67
N ILE A 138 9.21 15.29 5.18
CA ILE A 138 8.06 15.71 4.33
C ILE A 138 8.50 16.78 3.33
N LEU A 139 9.24 17.81 3.77
CA LEU A 139 9.75 18.86 2.89
C LEU A 139 10.79 18.36 1.88
N THR A 140 11.44 17.22 2.13
CA THR A 140 12.38 16.63 1.16
C THR A 140 11.63 15.88 0.05
N ALA A 141 10.40 15.45 0.31
CA ALA A 141 9.54 14.75 -0.64
C ALA A 141 8.69 15.68 -1.53
N LEU A 142 8.45 16.93 -1.08
CA LEU A 142 7.72 17.98 -1.81
C LEU A 142 8.62 18.70 -2.83
#